data_AF-A0A7I9ZXP0-F1
#
_entry.id   AF-A0A7I9ZXP0-F1
#
_cell.length_a   1.000
_cell.length_b   1.000
_cell.length_c   1.000
_cell.angle_alpha   90.00
_cell.angle_beta   90.00
_cell.angle_gamma   90.00
#
_symmetry.space_group_name_H-M   'P 1'
#
loop_
_entity.id
_entity.type
_entity.pdbx_description
1 polymer ?
#
loop_
_entity_poly.entity_id
_entity_poly.type
_entity_poly.pdbx_seq_one_letter_code
_entity_poly.pdbx_strand_id
1 'polypeptide(L)'
;MHVILGWRPVLLAPLMFALFTPLAVPGFAWWAAALNSLPMLAALAWVCADAILLVRTGGRRYALTGALAYFGGLLFFEKSAIIPFVAFTVAALYCYVTGTGTVREVWHRGVRLWTVCLALTAAWVGVYLLVVDQQRWSFDLAMTWDLLWRSVTHGIVPGLVGGPWDWQRWAPASPWATPATTVMILGWAVLAGVVAVTMVRKQRLGPVWLAALGYAVACQVPIYLMRSSRFTALELAQTLRYLPDLVVVLALLAAVGLCAPNRPRSGWLDASAVRSAAAVVLAVAFAASSLYSTATFLTSWRNNPAQSYLQNARTALAQAHASSDAPMLDQEVDPLVLQRVAWPENLASHMFALLDDRPEFSPATTELRMLDAEGRLVEANVSCAPFDPARRRSAGIWCNPTSGAAAAGRAAAAGRLDRRDQLSGQQQRIDDAVAVAGRRGQGAGPPRPQPGVRATARRR
;
A
#
# COMPACT_ATOMS: atom_id res chain seq x y z
N MET A 1 3.61 -10.19 -21.95
CA MET A 1 4.32 -9.45 -23.03
C MET A 1 4.75 -10.32 -24.19
N HIS A 2 5.47 -11.43 -23.95
CA HIS A 2 6.00 -12.28 -25.03
C HIS A 2 4.92 -12.76 -26.02
N VAL A 3 3.75 -13.18 -25.54
CA VAL A 3 2.60 -13.56 -26.39
C VAL A 3 2.12 -12.43 -27.33
N ILE A 4 2.26 -11.16 -26.91
CA ILE A 4 1.79 -9.99 -27.67
C ILE A 4 2.86 -9.54 -28.67
N LEU A 5 4.10 -9.37 -28.22
CA LEU A 5 5.18 -8.73 -28.99
C LEU A 5 6.22 -9.69 -29.58
N GLY A 6 6.26 -10.95 -29.14
CA GLY A 6 7.34 -11.89 -29.42
C GLY A 6 8.67 -11.50 -28.74
N TRP A 7 9.77 -12.15 -29.12
CA TRP A 7 11.14 -11.87 -28.65
C TRP A 7 11.77 -10.62 -29.32
N ARG A 8 11.00 -9.54 -29.45
CA ARG A 8 11.49 -8.30 -30.06
C ARG A 8 12.06 -7.36 -28.98
N PRO A 9 13.14 -6.60 -29.24
CA PRO A 9 13.70 -5.65 -28.27
C PRO A 9 12.69 -4.63 -27.74
N VAL A 10 11.68 -4.30 -28.54
CA VAL A 10 10.57 -3.41 -28.16
C VAL A 10 9.78 -3.91 -26.93
N LEU A 11 9.82 -5.22 -26.62
CA LEU A 11 9.25 -5.79 -25.40
C LEU A 11 9.90 -5.24 -24.12
N LEU A 12 11.16 -4.81 -24.18
CA LEU A 12 11.88 -4.29 -23.03
C LEU A 12 11.23 -3.01 -22.48
N ALA A 13 10.59 -2.19 -23.32
CA ALA A 13 9.95 -0.95 -22.85
C ALA A 13 8.81 -1.19 -21.84
N PRO A 14 7.73 -1.93 -22.18
CA PRO A 14 6.68 -2.24 -21.20
C PRO A 14 7.18 -3.15 -20.07
N LEU A 15 8.17 -4.00 -20.31
CA LEU A 15 8.76 -4.85 -19.27
C LEU A 15 9.53 -4.02 -18.24
N MET A 16 10.38 -3.08 -18.67
CA MET A 16 11.10 -2.17 -17.77
C MET A 16 10.13 -1.33 -16.94
N PHE A 17 9.06 -0.82 -17.56
CA PHE A 17 8.01 -0.12 -16.81
C PHE A 17 7.42 -1.02 -15.73
N ALA A 18 7.02 -2.25 -16.07
CA ALA A 18 6.41 -3.18 -15.12
C ALA A 18 7.34 -3.62 -13.99
N LEU A 19 8.64 -3.74 -14.27
CA LEU A 19 9.63 -4.22 -13.29
C LEU A 19 10.17 -3.11 -12.38
N PHE A 20 10.37 -1.91 -12.92
CA PHE A 20 11.08 -0.85 -12.20
C PHE A 20 10.16 0.22 -11.63
N THR A 21 8.93 0.40 -12.12
CA THR A 21 8.10 1.50 -11.64
C THR A 21 7.86 1.42 -10.12
N PRO A 22 8.04 2.53 -9.38
CA PRO A 22 7.84 2.55 -7.94
C PRO A 22 6.36 2.42 -7.53
N LEU A 23 5.42 2.53 -8.48
CA LEU A 23 3.97 2.37 -8.25
C LEU A 23 3.61 1.01 -7.61
N ALA A 24 4.37 -0.04 -7.90
CA ALA A 24 4.08 -1.38 -7.39
C ALA A 24 4.78 -1.69 -6.05
N VAL A 25 5.83 -0.93 -5.69
CA VAL A 25 6.71 -1.23 -4.55
C VAL A 25 5.93 -1.35 -3.23
N PRO A 26 5.00 -0.45 -2.86
CA PRO A 26 4.27 -0.58 -1.61
C PRO A 26 3.35 -1.81 -1.54
N GLY A 27 2.92 -2.33 -2.68
CA GLY A 27 2.15 -3.57 -2.77
C GLY A 27 2.96 -4.83 -2.46
N PHE A 28 4.29 -4.75 -2.59
CA PHE A 28 5.21 -5.88 -2.35
C PHE A 28 5.99 -5.76 -1.05
N ALA A 29 6.13 -4.56 -0.48
CA ALA A 29 6.90 -4.32 0.74
C ALA A 29 6.24 -4.90 2.00
N TRP A 30 4.90 -4.91 2.06
CA TRP A 30 4.17 -5.47 3.19
C TRP A 30 3.76 -6.90 2.89
N TRP A 31 4.23 -7.86 3.71
CA TRP A 31 4.00 -9.28 3.52
C TRP A 31 2.52 -9.65 3.29
N ALA A 32 1.60 -9.14 4.11
CA ALA A 32 0.17 -9.43 3.97
C ALA A 32 -0.40 -8.91 2.63
N ALA A 33 0.06 -7.75 2.16
CA ALA A 33 -0.35 -7.23 0.86
C ALA A 33 0.29 -8.00 -0.30
N ALA A 34 1.55 -8.41 -0.15
CA ALA A 34 2.30 -9.15 -1.16
C ALA A 34 1.70 -10.54 -1.38
N LEU A 35 1.29 -11.23 -0.30
CA LEU A 35 0.60 -12.52 -0.36
C LEU A 35 -0.70 -12.48 -1.18
N ASN A 36 -1.44 -11.36 -1.13
CA ASN A 36 -2.64 -11.20 -1.93
C ASN A 36 -2.32 -10.76 -3.36
N SER A 37 -1.42 -9.79 -3.49
CA SER A 37 -1.16 -9.11 -4.77
C SER A 37 -0.36 -9.98 -5.75
N LEU A 38 0.70 -10.66 -5.31
CA LEU A 38 1.57 -11.42 -6.21
C LEU A 38 0.84 -12.55 -6.97
N PRO A 39 0.05 -13.42 -6.31
CA PRO A 39 -0.73 -14.44 -7.01
C PRO A 39 -1.76 -13.84 -7.96
N MET A 40 -2.42 -12.74 -7.56
CA MET A 40 -3.35 -12.02 -8.44
C MET A 40 -2.66 -11.49 -9.70
N LEU A 41 -1.48 -10.87 -9.59
CA LEU A 41 -0.74 -10.35 -10.75
C LEU A 41 -0.26 -11.47 -11.67
N ALA A 42 0.18 -12.59 -11.10
CA ALA A 42 0.55 -13.77 -11.87
C ALA A 42 -0.66 -14.34 -12.63
N ALA A 43 -1.81 -14.48 -11.96
CA ALA A 43 -3.06 -14.90 -12.57
C ALA A 43 -3.50 -13.92 -13.68
N LEU A 44 -3.45 -12.61 -13.43
CA LEU A 44 -3.79 -11.57 -14.41
C LEU A 44 -2.96 -11.72 -15.69
N ALA A 45 -1.64 -11.84 -15.56
CA ALA A 45 -0.74 -12.00 -16.70
C ALA A 45 -0.98 -13.31 -17.44
N TRP A 46 -1.19 -14.41 -16.70
CA TRP A 46 -1.45 -15.73 -17.26
C TRP A 46 -2.77 -15.77 -18.04
N VAL A 47 -3.87 -15.33 -17.43
CA VAL A 47 -5.20 -15.33 -18.05
C VAL A 47 -5.23 -14.45 -19.28
N CYS A 48 -4.54 -13.30 -19.27
CA CYS A 48 -4.40 -12.46 -20.47
C CYS A 48 -3.65 -13.18 -21.60
N ALA A 49 -2.56 -13.89 -21.28
CA ALA A 49 -1.81 -14.67 -22.26
C ALA A 49 -2.66 -15.82 -22.84
N ASP A 50 -3.33 -16.58 -21.98
CA ASP A 50 -4.16 -17.72 -22.39
C ASP A 50 -5.41 -17.27 -23.17
N ALA A 51 -6.03 -16.14 -22.81
CA ALA A 51 -7.11 -15.55 -23.58
C ALA A 51 -6.66 -15.23 -25.02
N ILE A 52 -5.50 -14.60 -25.19
CA ILE A 52 -4.96 -14.29 -26.51
C ILE A 52 -4.63 -15.58 -27.28
N LEU A 53 -3.98 -16.55 -26.64
CA LEU A 53 -3.60 -17.81 -27.27
C LEU A 53 -4.83 -18.65 -27.65
N LEU A 54 -5.87 -18.67 -26.82
CA LEU A 54 -7.14 -19.33 -27.10
C LEU A 54 -7.81 -18.71 -28.34
N VAL A 55 -7.88 -17.38 -28.42
CA VAL A 55 -8.48 -16.69 -29.57
C VAL A 55 -7.68 -16.92 -30.87
N ARG A 56 -6.35 -16.97 -30.78
CA ARG A 56 -5.47 -17.20 -31.94
C ARG A 56 -5.46 -18.65 -32.43
N THR A 57 -5.43 -19.62 -31.51
CA THR A 57 -5.17 -21.04 -31.84
C THR A 57 -6.38 -21.95 -31.70
N GLY A 58 -7.41 -21.55 -30.96
CA GLY A 58 -8.56 -22.40 -30.61
C GLY A 58 -8.24 -23.53 -29.63
N GLY A 59 -7.01 -23.60 -29.10
CA GLY A 59 -6.56 -24.70 -28.24
C GLY A 59 -7.30 -24.75 -26.90
N ARG A 60 -8.03 -25.84 -26.63
CA ARG A 60 -8.83 -26.04 -25.39
C ARG A 60 -8.01 -25.93 -24.11
N ARG A 61 -6.72 -26.28 -24.16
CA ARG A 61 -5.81 -26.18 -23.01
C ARG A 61 -5.79 -24.80 -22.39
N TYR A 62 -5.86 -23.74 -23.21
CA TYR A 62 -5.78 -22.35 -22.75
C TYR A 62 -7.04 -21.91 -22.00
N ALA A 63 -8.20 -22.48 -22.32
CA ALA A 63 -9.40 -22.26 -21.52
C ALA A 63 -9.27 -22.91 -20.14
N LEU A 64 -8.67 -24.11 -20.06
CA LEU A 64 -8.45 -24.82 -18.81
C LEU A 64 -7.38 -24.14 -17.94
N THR A 65 -6.19 -23.88 -18.50
CA THR A 65 -5.09 -23.25 -17.74
C THR A 65 -5.44 -21.83 -17.33
N GLY A 66 -6.13 -21.06 -18.19
CA GLY A 66 -6.65 -19.74 -17.85
C GLY A 66 -7.69 -19.80 -16.72
N ALA A 67 -8.61 -20.76 -16.76
CA ALA A 67 -9.60 -20.93 -15.69
C ALA A 67 -8.94 -21.32 -14.35
N LEU A 68 -7.96 -22.23 -14.37
CA LEU A 68 -7.23 -22.65 -13.17
C LEU A 68 -6.40 -21.50 -12.58
N ALA A 69 -5.71 -20.73 -13.43
CA ALA A 69 -4.98 -19.55 -13.00
C ALA A 69 -5.92 -18.48 -12.41
N TYR A 70 -7.08 -18.26 -13.02
CA TYR A 70 -8.10 -17.33 -12.52
C TYR A 70 -8.65 -17.77 -11.16
N PHE A 71 -9.01 -19.05 -11.01
CA PHE A 71 -9.44 -19.61 -9.74
C PHE A 71 -8.36 -19.44 -8.66
N GLY A 72 -7.10 -19.73 -9.00
CA GLY A 72 -5.96 -19.46 -8.14
C GLY A 72 -5.94 -18.00 -7.68
N GLY A 73 -6.05 -17.03 -8.59
CA GLY A 73 -6.12 -15.61 -8.23
C GLY A 73 -7.27 -15.27 -7.28
N LEU A 74 -8.47 -15.82 -7.48
CA LEU A 74 -9.64 -15.60 -6.63
C LEU A 74 -9.47 -16.09 -5.18
N LEU A 75 -8.63 -17.10 -4.96
CA LEU A 75 -8.34 -17.61 -3.61
C LEU A 75 -7.48 -16.65 -2.77
N PHE A 76 -6.69 -15.78 -3.42
CA PHE A 76 -5.76 -14.88 -2.74
C PHE A 76 -6.29 -13.45 -2.63
N PHE A 77 -7.11 -12.98 -3.57
CA PHE A 77 -7.54 -11.59 -3.55
C PHE A 77 -8.91 -11.37 -4.20
N GLU A 78 -9.82 -10.70 -3.49
CA GLU A 78 -11.12 -10.25 -4.01
C GLU A 78 -11.00 -9.41 -5.30
N LYS A 79 -9.92 -8.62 -5.40
CA LYS A 79 -9.64 -7.78 -6.57
C LYS A 79 -9.39 -8.60 -7.84
N SER A 80 -9.07 -9.90 -7.72
CA SER A 80 -8.93 -10.82 -8.85
C SER A 80 -10.19 -10.92 -9.70
N ALA A 81 -11.38 -10.59 -9.17
CA ALA A 81 -12.62 -10.57 -9.93
C ALA A 81 -12.55 -9.72 -11.23
N ILE A 82 -11.62 -8.76 -11.33
CA ILE A 82 -11.45 -7.94 -12.52
C ILE A 82 -10.71 -8.65 -13.68
N ILE A 83 -9.98 -9.73 -13.39
CA ILE A 83 -9.08 -10.41 -14.35
C ILE A 83 -9.80 -10.80 -15.67
N PRO A 84 -11.01 -11.39 -15.67
CA PRO A 84 -11.68 -11.76 -16.92
C PRO A 84 -12.01 -10.55 -17.79
N PHE A 85 -12.40 -9.43 -17.17
CA PHE A 85 -12.68 -8.18 -17.88
C PHE A 85 -11.43 -7.58 -18.51
N VAL A 86 -10.30 -7.61 -17.79
CA VAL A 86 -9.00 -7.17 -18.34
C VAL A 86 -8.57 -8.09 -19.47
N ALA A 87 -8.63 -9.41 -19.28
CA ALA A 87 -8.22 -10.39 -20.29
C ALA A 87 -9.05 -10.25 -21.57
N PHE A 88 -10.36 -10.09 -21.45
CA PHE A 88 -11.24 -9.81 -22.58
C PHE A 88 -10.87 -8.50 -23.27
N THR A 89 -10.67 -7.41 -22.50
CA THR A 89 -10.31 -6.08 -23.03
C THR A 89 -8.98 -6.12 -23.77
N VAL A 90 -7.95 -6.73 -23.19
CA VAL A 90 -6.62 -6.86 -23.80
C VAL A 90 -6.69 -7.72 -25.07
N ALA A 91 -7.42 -8.84 -25.07
CA ALA A 91 -7.59 -9.67 -26.26
C ALA A 91 -8.37 -8.94 -27.37
N ALA A 92 -9.45 -8.24 -27.01
CA ALA A 92 -10.26 -7.44 -27.93
C ALA A 92 -9.46 -6.29 -28.55
N LEU A 93 -8.74 -5.52 -27.73
CA LEU A 93 -7.88 -4.45 -28.20
C LEU A 93 -6.73 -4.98 -29.06
N TYR A 94 -6.14 -6.12 -28.70
CA TYR A 94 -5.11 -6.76 -29.50
C TYR A 94 -5.62 -7.10 -30.91
N CYS A 95 -6.80 -7.75 -31.02
CA CYS A 95 -7.41 -8.07 -32.31
C CYS A 95 -7.77 -6.82 -33.12
N TYR A 96 -8.36 -5.81 -32.46
CA TYR A 96 -8.74 -4.54 -33.10
C TYR A 96 -7.53 -3.78 -33.65
N VAL A 97 -6.48 -3.65 -32.85
CA VAL A 97 -5.27 -2.89 -33.18
C VAL A 97 -4.48 -3.58 -34.29
N THR A 98 -4.39 -4.91 -34.28
CA THR A 98 -3.71 -5.69 -35.32
C THR A 98 -4.56 -5.93 -36.58
N GLY A 99 -5.88 -5.64 -36.52
CA GLY A 99 -6.81 -5.94 -37.61
C GLY A 99 -7.04 -7.42 -37.84
N THR A 100 -6.71 -8.27 -36.85
CA THR A 100 -6.83 -9.74 -36.95
C THR A 100 -8.23 -10.26 -36.61
N GLY A 101 -9.10 -9.41 -36.05
CA GLY A 101 -10.48 -9.78 -35.77
C GLY A 101 -11.29 -8.71 -35.06
N THR A 102 -12.56 -9.01 -34.83
CA THR A 102 -13.55 -8.16 -34.16
C THR A 102 -13.80 -8.60 -32.71
N VAL A 103 -14.42 -7.72 -31.91
CA VAL A 103 -14.84 -8.03 -30.53
C VAL A 103 -15.76 -9.26 -30.48
N ARG A 104 -16.65 -9.40 -31.48
CA ARG A 104 -17.55 -10.54 -31.62
C ARG A 104 -16.77 -11.86 -31.79
N GLU A 105 -15.68 -11.86 -32.54
CA GLU A 105 -14.85 -13.06 -32.72
C GLU A 105 -14.09 -13.42 -31.44
N VAL A 106 -13.60 -12.42 -30.69
CA VAL A 106 -12.97 -12.64 -29.38
C VAL A 106 -13.96 -13.27 -28.39
N TRP A 107 -15.21 -12.81 -28.41
CA TRP A 107 -16.27 -13.42 -27.62
C TRP A 107 -16.52 -14.88 -28.01
N HIS A 108 -16.78 -15.16 -29.29
CA HIS A 108 -17.10 -16.51 -29.76
C HIS A 108 -15.95 -17.49 -29.59
N ARG A 109 -14.72 -17.10 -29.95
CA ARG A 109 -13.54 -17.97 -29.82
C ARG A 109 -13.12 -18.18 -28.36
N GLY A 110 -13.36 -17.20 -27.50
CA GLY A 110 -13.06 -17.27 -26.07
C GLY A 110 -14.19 -17.81 -25.20
N VAL A 111 -15.35 -18.16 -25.77
CA VAL A 111 -16.59 -18.46 -25.00
C VAL A 111 -16.38 -19.50 -23.89
N ARG A 112 -15.53 -20.50 -24.12
CA ARG A 112 -15.19 -21.53 -23.12
C ARG A 112 -14.48 -20.96 -21.90
N LEU A 113 -13.58 -20.00 -22.08
CA LEU A 113 -12.91 -19.33 -20.97
C LEU A 113 -13.88 -18.36 -20.29
N TRP A 114 -14.62 -17.56 -21.04
CA TRP A 114 -15.54 -16.55 -20.50
C TRP A 114 -16.66 -17.16 -19.66
N THR A 115 -17.25 -18.26 -20.13
CA THR A 115 -18.29 -18.98 -19.37
C THR A 115 -17.76 -19.56 -18.07
N VAL A 116 -16.58 -20.18 -18.08
CA VAL A 116 -15.97 -20.73 -16.86
C VAL A 116 -15.56 -19.61 -15.91
N CYS A 117 -14.95 -18.54 -16.40
CA CYS A 117 -14.63 -17.37 -15.58
C CYS A 117 -15.89 -16.77 -14.94
N LEU A 118 -16.97 -16.58 -15.71
CA LEU A 118 -18.23 -16.05 -15.20
C LEU A 118 -18.84 -16.96 -14.12
N ALA A 119 -18.83 -18.27 -14.34
CA ALA A 119 -19.31 -19.24 -13.35
C ALA A 119 -18.48 -19.20 -12.06
N LEU A 120 -17.15 -19.12 -12.18
CA LEU A 120 -16.26 -18.97 -11.03
C LEU A 120 -16.47 -17.65 -10.30
N THR A 121 -16.64 -16.53 -11.02
CA THR A 121 -16.96 -15.24 -10.41
C THR A 121 -18.30 -15.31 -9.66
N ALA A 122 -19.34 -15.87 -10.28
CA ALA A 122 -20.66 -15.98 -9.65
C ALA A 122 -20.64 -16.86 -8.40
N ALA A 123 -19.96 -18.01 -8.45
CA ALA A 123 -19.78 -18.89 -7.30
C ALA A 123 -18.99 -18.19 -6.18
N TRP A 124 -17.90 -17.51 -6.53
CA TRP A 124 -17.08 -16.77 -5.58
C TRP A 124 -17.86 -15.62 -4.94
N VAL A 125 -18.64 -14.85 -5.71
CA VAL A 125 -19.51 -13.78 -5.18
C VAL A 125 -20.56 -14.37 -4.25
N GLY A 126 -21.16 -15.51 -4.60
CA GLY A 126 -22.10 -16.20 -3.72
C GLY A 126 -21.47 -16.55 -2.37
N VAL A 127 -20.27 -17.15 -2.37
CA VAL A 127 -19.52 -17.44 -1.14
C VAL A 127 -19.17 -16.16 -0.39
N TYR A 128 -18.70 -15.12 -1.09
CA TYR A 128 -18.33 -13.85 -0.50
C TYR A 128 -19.50 -13.21 0.24
N LEU A 129 -20.68 -13.14 -0.37
CA LEU A 129 -21.87 -12.56 0.25
C LEU A 129 -22.41 -13.38 1.43
N LEU A 130 -22.14 -14.69 1.47
CA LEU A 130 -22.54 -15.55 2.58
C LEU A 130 -21.59 -15.45 3.78
N VAL A 131 -20.31 -15.17 3.54
CA VAL A 131 -19.25 -15.20 4.57
C VAL A 131 -18.87 -13.80 5.05
N VAL A 132 -18.82 -12.82 4.15
CA VAL A 132 -18.30 -11.48 4.42
C VAL A 132 -19.45 -10.54 4.76
N ASP A 133 -19.53 -10.13 6.03
CA ASP A 133 -20.49 -9.12 6.48
C ASP A 133 -19.94 -7.71 6.23
N GLN A 134 -20.12 -7.21 5.00
CA GLN A 134 -19.62 -5.89 4.61
C GLN A 134 -20.65 -4.78 4.84
N GLN A 135 -20.60 -4.20 6.04
CA GLN A 135 -21.62 -3.23 6.50
C GLN A 135 -21.30 -1.75 6.22
N ARG A 136 -20.20 -1.42 5.54
CA ARG A 136 -19.75 -0.02 5.37
C ARG A 136 -19.51 0.35 3.93
N TRP A 137 -20.37 1.25 3.44
CA TRP A 137 -20.22 1.99 2.20
C TRP A 137 -20.31 3.48 2.52
N SER A 138 -19.37 4.24 1.99
CA SER A 138 -19.40 5.70 2.02
C SER A 138 -19.80 6.20 0.64
N PHE A 139 -20.96 6.84 0.55
CA PHE A 139 -21.42 7.50 -0.68
C PHE A 139 -21.02 8.99 -0.72
N ASP A 140 -19.98 9.36 0.02
CA ASP A 140 -19.37 10.68 -0.06
C ASP A 140 -18.57 10.80 -1.36
N LEU A 141 -19.25 11.27 -2.40
CA LEU A 141 -18.70 11.41 -3.75
C LEU A 141 -17.60 12.48 -3.82
N ALA A 142 -17.68 13.52 -2.99
CA ALA A 142 -16.67 14.57 -2.93
C ALA A 142 -15.35 14.02 -2.39
N MET A 143 -15.40 13.31 -1.25
CA MET A 143 -14.22 12.64 -0.70
C MET A 143 -13.66 11.57 -1.66
N THR A 144 -14.54 10.82 -2.32
CA THR A 144 -14.13 9.82 -3.32
C THR A 144 -13.40 10.47 -4.50
N TRP A 145 -13.90 11.61 -4.97
CA TRP A 145 -13.26 12.40 -6.02
C TRP A 145 -11.90 12.94 -5.59
N ASP A 146 -11.80 13.50 -4.38
CA ASP A 146 -10.56 14.04 -3.83
C ASP A 146 -9.49 12.94 -3.72
N LEU A 147 -9.87 11.76 -3.22
CA LEU A 147 -8.98 10.59 -3.15
C LEU A 147 -8.54 10.11 -4.53
N LEU A 148 -9.46 10.03 -5.48
CA LEU A 148 -9.15 9.65 -6.87
C LEU A 148 -8.17 10.64 -7.51
N TRP A 149 -8.46 11.93 -7.41
CA TRP A 149 -7.61 12.97 -7.96
C TRP A 149 -6.24 13.01 -7.26
N ARG A 150 -6.20 12.81 -5.94
CA ARG A 150 -4.95 12.70 -5.17
C ARG A 150 -4.12 11.51 -5.63
N SER A 151 -4.74 10.36 -5.88
CA SER A 151 -4.04 9.18 -6.39
C SER A 151 -3.43 9.41 -7.78
N VAL A 152 -4.14 10.11 -8.66
CA VAL A 152 -3.64 10.44 -10.00
C VAL A 152 -2.46 11.40 -9.90
N THR A 153 -2.65 12.52 -9.21
CA THR A 153 -1.67 13.62 -9.16
C THR A 153 -0.43 13.31 -8.34
N HIS A 154 -0.57 12.58 -7.23
CA HIS A 154 0.54 12.30 -6.31
C HIS A 154 1.06 10.86 -6.39
N GLY A 155 0.33 9.97 -7.07
CA GLY A 155 0.70 8.57 -7.25
C GLY A 155 1.00 8.23 -8.71
N ILE A 156 -0.05 8.02 -9.51
CA ILE A 156 0.03 7.46 -10.87
C ILE A 156 0.96 8.30 -11.76
N VAL A 157 0.70 9.61 -11.87
CA VAL A 157 1.41 10.49 -12.82
C VAL A 157 2.90 10.63 -12.47
N PRO A 158 3.30 10.93 -11.21
CA PRO A 158 4.69 10.89 -10.79
C PRO A 158 5.36 9.52 -11.03
N GLY A 159 4.63 8.42 -10.85
CA GLY A 159 5.15 7.07 -11.10
C GLY A 159 5.55 6.79 -12.54
N LEU A 160 5.00 7.55 -13.52
CA LEU A 160 5.36 7.43 -14.93
C LEU A 160 6.80 7.91 -15.23
N VAL A 161 7.38 8.74 -14.37
CA VAL A 161 8.77 9.23 -14.48
C VAL A 161 9.71 8.58 -13.47
N GLY A 162 9.24 7.56 -12.75
CA GLY A 162 9.98 6.93 -11.66
C GLY A 162 9.95 7.71 -10.34
N GLY A 163 9.07 8.70 -10.20
CA GLY A 163 8.78 9.38 -8.93
C GLY A 163 7.94 8.50 -7.99
N PRO A 164 7.75 8.87 -6.71
CA PRO A 164 7.70 10.24 -6.19
C PRO A 164 9.04 10.85 -5.74
N TRP A 165 10.13 10.08 -5.72
CA TRP A 165 11.45 10.45 -5.18
C TRP A 165 11.51 10.66 -3.67
N ASP A 166 10.44 11.17 -3.05
CA ASP A 166 10.30 11.28 -1.60
C ASP A 166 9.14 10.43 -1.07
N TRP A 167 9.35 9.82 0.09
CA TRP A 167 8.40 8.96 0.78
C TRP A 167 8.40 9.27 2.26
N GLN A 168 7.25 9.71 2.76
CA GLN A 168 7.07 9.99 4.18
C GLN A 168 6.36 8.85 4.88
N ARG A 169 6.62 8.72 6.19
CA ARG A 169 6.06 7.69 7.03
C ARG A 169 5.98 8.18 8.48
N TRP A 170 4.85 7.92 9.13
CA TRP A 170 4.71 7.93 10.58
C TRP A 170 4.51 6.48 11.03
N ALA A 171 5.24 6.01 12.04
CA ALA A 171 5.06 4.64 12.55
C ALA A 171 3.73 4.52 13.32
N PRO A 172 2.99 3.41 13.21
CA PRO A 172 3.27 2.18 12.47
C PRO A 172 2.73 2.16 11.02
N ALA A 173 2.26 3.29 10.48
CA ALA A 173 1.67 3.35 9.14
C ALA A 173 2.67 2.99 8.03
N SER A 174 2.13 2.73 6.84
CA SER A 174 2.93 2.45 5.64
C SER A 174 3.37 3.73 4.95
N PRO A 175 4.55 3.76 4.30
CA PRO A 175 5.01 4.95 3.57
C PRO A 175 4.00 5.39 2.51
N TRP A 176 3.85 6.69 2.36
CA TRP A 176 3.05 7.31 1.30
C TRP A 176 3.89 8.26 0.45
N ALA A 177 3.49 8.41 -0.80
CA ALA A 177 4.17 9.20 -1.80
C ALA A 177 4.01 10.71 -1.57
N THR A 178 5.13 11.44 -1.51
CA THR A 178 5.17 12.90 -1.34
C THR A 178 5.95 13.58 -2.48
N PRO A 179 5.48 13.46 -3.74
CA PRO A 179 6.21 14.00 -4.88
C PRO A 179 6.31 15.53 -4.82
N ALA A 180 7.49 16.06 -5.09
CA ALA A 180 7.65 17.50 -5.31
C ALA A 180 6.91 17.94 -6.57
N THR A 181 6.50 19.22 -6.63
CA THR A 181 5.77 19.80 -7.78
C THR A 181 6.49 19.57 -9.10
N THR A 182 7.83 19.63 -9.11
CA THR A 182 8.65 19.33 -10.29
C THR A 182 8.41 17.93 -10.81
N VAL A 183 8.31 16.92 -9.95
CA VAL A 183 8.05 15.52 -10.33
C VAL A 183 6.66 15.38 -10.93
N MET A 184 5.67 16.06 -10.35
CA MET A 184 4.30 16.08 -10.87
C MET A 184 4.24 16.70 -12.27
N ILE A 185 4.91 17.85 -12.47
CA ILE A 185 4.99 18.53 -13.78
C ILE A 185 5.70 17.63 -14.80
N LEU A 186 6.84 17.03 -14.44
CA LEU A 186 7.57 16.10 -15.30
C LEU A 186 6.70 14.88 -15.66
N GLY A 187 5.97 14.33 -14.70
CA GLY A 187 5.03 13.23 -14.92
C GLY A 187 3.95 13.59 -15.95
N TRP A 188 3.32 14.75 -15.81
CA TRP A 188 2.33 15.24 -16.78
C TRP A 188 2.94 15.52 -18.15
N ALA A 189 4.13 16.09 -18.20
CA ALA A 189 4.84 16.36 -19.46
C ALA A 189 5.18 15.05 -20.20
N VAL A 190 5.65 14.02 -19.48
CA VAL A 190 5.93 12.71 -20.06
C VAL A 190 4.64 12.02 -20.50
N LEU A 191 3.57 12.07 -19.69
CA LEU A 191 2.27 11.52 -20.09
C LEU A 191 1.75 12.20 -21.37
N ALA A 192 1.74 13.53 -21.41
CA ALA A 192 1.32 14.30 -22.58
C ALA A 192 2.20 13.99 -23.81
N GLY A 193 3.52 13.90 -23.63
CA GLY A 193 4.46 13.54 -24.69
C GLY A 193 4.23 12.12 -25.23
N VAL A 194 4.03 11.14 -24.36
CA VAL A 194 3.74 9.75 -24.76
C VAL A 194 2.39 9.67 -25.47
N VAL A 195 1.35 10.33 -24.96
CA VAL A 195 0.04 10.40 -25.63
C VAL A 195 0.19 11.07 -26.99
N ALA A 196 0.85 12.22 -27.10
CA ALA A 196 1.04 12.94 -28.35
C ALA A 196 1.82 12.12 -29.38
N VAL A 197 2.97 11.54 -28.99
CA VAL A 197 3.80 10.72 -29.89
C VAL A 197 3.06 9.47 -30.33
N THR A 198 2.37 8.78 -29.42
CA THR A 198 1.59 7.59 -29.78
C THR A 198 0.40 7.95 -30.67
N MET A 199 -0.31 9.05 -30.37
CA MET A 199 -1.40 9.56 -31.17
C MET A 199 -0.96 9.99 -32.55
N VAL A 200 0.21 10.63 -32.73
CA VAL A 200 0.73 11.04 -34.05
C VAL A 200 1.19 9.83 -34.86
N ARG A 201 1.91 8.92 -34.21
CA ARG A 201 2.58 7.80 -34.87
C ARG A 201 1.64 6.64 -35.20
N LYS A 202 0.74 6.26 -34.31
CA LYS A 202 -0.01 5.00 -34.41
C LYS A 202 -1.46 5.24 -34.82
N GLN A 203 -2.01 4.31 -35.57
CA GLN A 203 -3.45 4.24 -35.84
C GLN A 203 -4.16 3.44 -34.72
N ARG A 204 -5.49 3.58 -34.61
CA ARG A 204 -6.35 2.72 -33.76
C ARG A 204 -6.02 2.70 -32.26
N LEU A 205 -5.29 3.70 -31.74
CA LEU A 205 -4.93 3.75 -30.31
C LEU A 205 -5.95 4.40 -29.39
N GLY A 206 -6.95 5.12 -29.91
CA GLY A 206 -7.96 5.79 -29.08
C GLY A 206 -8.58 4.84 -28.03
N PRO A 207 -9.10 3.67 -28.42
CA PRO A 207 -9.64 2.69 -27.48
C PRO A 207 -8.64 2.15 -26.45
N VAL A 208 -7.34 2.08 -26.80
CA VAL A 208 -6.29 1.61 -25.87
C VAL A 208 -6.08 2.62 -24.75
N TRP A 209 -6.03 3.91 -25.08
CA TRP A 209 -5.93 4.98 -24.08
C TRP A 209 -7.20 5.13 -23.24
N LEU A 210 -8.37 4.97 -23.86
CA LEU A 210 -9.65 4.93 -23.12
C LEU A 210 -9.69 3.76 -22.14
N ALA A 211 -9.22 2.58 -22.52
CA ALA A 211 -9.12 1.44 -21.61
C ALA A 211 -8.11 1.68 -20.48
N ALA A 212 -6.97 2.32 -20.77
CA ALA A 212 -5.99 2.68 -19.74
C ALA A 212 -6.57 3.67 -18.71
N LEU A 213 -7.23 4.73 -19.19
CA LEU A 213 -7.90 5.72 -18.34
C LEU A 213 -9.06 5.09 -17.55
N GLY A 214 -9.90 4.31 -18.23
CA GLY A 214 -11.03 3.62 -17.63
C GLY A 214 -10.59 2.65 -16.53
N TYR A 215 -9.53 1.87 -16.76
CA TYR A 215 -8.99 0.96 -15.75
C TYR A 215 -8.39 1.71 -14.55
N ALA A 216 -7.64 2.79 -14.80
CA ALA A 216 -7.05 3.62 -13.74
C ALA A 216 -8.11 4.22 -12.80
N VAL A 217 -9.28 4.58 -13.33
CA VAL A 217 -10.40 5.09 -12.53
C VAL A 217 -11.20 3.95 -11.90
N ALA A 218 -11.65 2.98 -12.69
CA ALA A 218 -12.55 1.92 -12.25
C ALA A 218 -11.96 1.05 -11.13
N CYS A 219 -10.65 0.82 -11.11
CA CYS A 219 -10.02 0.02 -10.06
C CYS A 219 -9.90 0.73 -8.71
N GLN A 220 -10.01 2.06 -8.70
CA GLN A 220 -9.87 2.85 -7.48
C GLN A 220 -11.21 3.15 -6.81
N VAL A 221 -12.25 3.40 -7.62
CA VAL A 221 -13.57 3.81 -7.13
C VAL A 221 -14.13 2.85 -6.06
N PRO A 222 -14.18 1.51 -6.26
CA PRO A 222 -14.69 0.60 -5.23
C PRO A 222 -13.90 0.67 -3.92
N ILE A 223 -12.58 0.82 -4.01
CA ILE A 223 -11.70 0.90 -2.84
C ILE A 223 -12.06 2.12 -2.00
N TYR A 224 -12.26 3.27 -2.63
CA TYR A 224 -12.62 4.49 -1.92
C TYR A 224 -14.06 4.46 -1.41
N LEU A 225 -15.01 3.89 -2.16
CA LEU A 225 -16.38 3.73 -1.67
C LEU A 225 -16.47 2.82 -0.44
N MET A 226 -15.66 1.76 -0.39
CA MET A 226 -15.68 0.77 0.70
C MET A 226 -14.77 1.13 1.88
N ARG A 227 -13.73 1.94 1.66
CA ARG A 227 -12.70 2.24 2.68
C ARG A 227 -12.57 3.70 3.07
N SER A 228 -13.36 4.62 2.48
CA SER A 228 -13.37 6.02 2.88
C SER A 228 -14.51 6.37 3.83
N SER A 229 -14.37 7.52 4.48
CA SER A 229 -15.34 8.20 5.32
C SER A 229 -15.02 9.70 5.28
N ARG A 230 -15.90 10.55 5.83
CA ARG A 230 -15.66 12.01 5.91
C ARG A 230 -14.37 12.43 6.62
N PHE A 231 -13.74 11.52 7.38
CA PHE A 231 -12.50 11.75 8.13
C PHE A 231 -11.31 10.98 7.57
N THR A 232 -11.44 10.41 6.37
CA THR A 232 -10.35 9.65 5.75
C THR A 232 -9.26 10.59 5.28
N ALA A 233 -8.04 10.33 5.73
CA ALA A 233 -6.83 11.04 5.32
C ALA A 233 -6.56 10.83 3.83
N LEU A 234 -6.24 11.90 3.10
CA LEU A 234 -5.95 11.85 1.65
C LEU A 234 -4.66 11.07 1.34
N GLU A 235 -3.76 10.98 2.32
CA GLU A 235 -2.53 10.20 2.33
C GLU A 235 -2.80 8.72 2.04
N LEU A 236 -4.01 8.22 2.34
CA LEU A 236 -4.40 6.86 2.01
C LEU A 236 -4.27 6.57 0.51
N ALA A 237 -4.66 7.52 -0.35
CA ALA A 237 -4.55 7.41 -1.80
C ALA A 237 -3.09 7.45 -2.30
N GLN A 238 -2.16 7.93 -1.48
CA GLN A 238 -0.73 8.05 -1.77
C GLN A 238 0.10 6.84 -1.32
N THR A 239 -0.51 5.89 -0.60
CA THR A 239 0.18 4.65 -0.19
C THR A 239 0.46 3.69 -1.35
N LEU A 240 -0.16 3.90 -2.51
CA LEU A 240 -0.01 3.16 -3.79
C LEU A 240 -0.21 1.64 -3.73
N ARG A 241 -0.57 1.08 -2.57
CA ARG A 241 -0.69 -0.37 -2.33
C ARG A 241 -1.66 -1.08 -3.27
N TYR A 242 -2.64 -0.37 -3.82
CA TYR A 242 -3.65 -0.91 -4.74
C TYR A 242 -3.37 -0.63 -6.21
N LEU A 243 -2.18 -0.15 -6.56
CA LEU A 243 -1.76 0.13 -7.94
C LEU A 243 -0.89 -0.95 -8.64
N PRO A 244 -0.40 -2.03 -8.00
CA PRO A 244 0.42 -3.03 -8.71
C PRO A 244 -0.26 -3.63 -9.96
N ASP A 245 -1.58 -3.84 -9.94
CA ASP A 245 -2.32 -4.33 -11.09
C ASP A 245 -2.45 -3.29 -12.21
N LEU A 246 -2.62 -2.01 -11.86
CA LEU A 246 -2.58 -0.92 -12.83
C LEU A 246 -1.26 -0.93 -13.61
N VAL A 247 -0.13 -1.15 -12.93
CA VAL A 247 1.18 -1.26 -13.58
C VAL A 247 1.19 -2.37 -14.63
N VAL A 248 0.72 -3.57 -14.27
CA VAL A 248 0.68 -4.71 -15.20
C VAL A 248 -0.28 -4.44 -16.37
N VAL A 249 -1.45 -3.86 -16.11
CA VAL A 249 -2.42 -3.52 -17.15
C VAL A 249 -1.89 -2.45 -18.10
N LEU A 250 -1.30 -1.37 -17.59
CA LEU A 250 -0.68 -0.33 -18.41
C LEU A 250 0.45 -0.92 -19.26
N ALA A 251 1.25 -1.81 -18.71
CA ALA A 251 2.31 -2.49 -19.46
C ALA A 251 1.72 -3.39 -20.57
N LEU A 252 0.61 -4.10 -20.31
CA LEU A 252 -0.07 -4.94 -21.30
C LEU A 252 -0.69 -4.09 -22.41
N LEU A 253 -1.35 -3.00 -22.06
CA LEU A 253 -1.93 -2.05 -23.00
C LEU A 253 -0.84 -1.34 -23.83
N ALA A 254 0.30 -1.00 -23.23
CA ALA A 254 1.45 -0.49 -23.95
C ALA A 254 1.97 -1.51 -24.98
N ALA A 255 2.07 -2.79 -24.59
CA ALA A 255 2.45 -3.86 -25.52
C ALA A 255 1.45 -4.02 -26.67
N VAL A 256 0.15 -3.96 -26.39
CA VAL A 256 -0.90 -3.96 -27.43
C VAL A 256 -0.77 -2.74 -28.33
N GLY A 257 -0.56 -1.55 -27.77
CA GLY A 257 -0.41 -0.31 -28.52
C GLY A 257 0.82 -0.28 -29.43
N LEU A 258 1.90 -0.96 -29.03
CA LEU A 258 3.10 -1.11 -29.85
C LEU A 258 2.85 -1.96 -31.11
N CYS A 259 1.88 -2.89 -31.08
CA CYS A 259 1.43 -3.66 -32.24
C CYS A 259 0.60 -2.84 -33.25
N ALA A 260 0.18 -1.62 -32.91
CA ALA A 260 -0.61 -0.80 -33.81
C ALA A 260 0.15 -0.41 -35.09
N PRO A 261 -0.52 -0.36 -36.26
CA PRO A 261 0.11 0.11 -37.48
C PRO A 261 0.53 1.57 -37.36
N ASN A 262 1.70 1.90 -37.90
CA ASN A 262 2.20 3.28 -37.96
C ASN A 262 1.43 4.07 -39.04
N ARG A 263 1.26 5.38 -38.86
CA ARG A 263 0.69 6.26 -39.88
C ARG A 263 1.70 6.54 -40.97
N PRO A 264 1.29 6.64 -42.25
CA PRO A 264 2.21 6.94 -43.36
C PRO A 264 3.00 8.24 -43.17
N ARG A 265 2.34 9.28 -42.62
CA ARG A 265 2.95 10.59 -42.34
C ARG A 265 3.93 10.61 -41.16
N SER A 266 4.12 9.48 -40.47
CA SER A 266 4.99 9.38 -39.28
C SER A 266 6.37 8.81 -39.56
N GLY A 267 6.78 8.75 -40.84
CA GLY A 267 8.09 8.21 -41.24
C GLY A 267 9.29 8.90 -40.60
N TRP A 268 9.18 10.19 -40.24
CA TRP A 268 10.22 10.91 -39.49
C TRP A 268 10.46 10.35 -38.08
N LEU A 269 9.53 9.55 -37.54
CA LEU A 269 9.67 8.83 -36.28
C LEU A 269 10.16 7.39 -36.46
N ASP A 270 10.56 6.96 -37.65
CA ASP A 270 11.02 5.59 -37.89
C ASP A 270 12.32 5.24 -37.15
N ALA A 271 12.76 3.99 -37.25
CA ALA A 271 13.94 3.53 -36.55
C ALA A 271 15.17 4.27 -37.06
N SER A 272 15.88 4.96 -36.16
CA SER A 272 17.15 5.63 -36.44
C SER A 272 18.11 5.41 -35.28
N ALA A 273 19.42 5.57 -35.53
CA ALA A 273 20.42 5.46 -34.47
C ALA A 273 20.17 6.49 -33.36
N VAL A 274 19.83 7.73 -33.73
CA VAL A 274 19.50 8.82 -32.79
C VAL A 274 18.30 8.47 -31.93
N ARG A 275 17.22 7.95 -32.53
CA ARG A 275 16.03 7.56 -31.78
C ARG A 275 16.30 6.37 -30.86
N SER A 276 17.12 5.42 -31.31
CA SER A 276 17.51 4.26 -30.50
C SER A 276 18.34 4.70 -29.30
N ALA A 277 19.30 5.59 -29.50
CA ALA A 277 20.08 6.21 -28.43
C ALA A 277 19.17 6.98 -27.46
N ALA A 278 18.26 7.82 -27.96
CA ALA A 278 17.30 8.54 -27.12
C ALA A 278 16.40 7.59 -26.31
N ALA A 279 15.91 6.51 -26.91
CA ALA A 279 15.10 5.50 -26.21
C ALA A 279 15.89 4.79 -25.10
N VAL A 280 17.17 4.45 -25.36
CA VAL A 280 18.07 3.86 -24.35
C VAL A 280 18.34 4.85 -23.23
N VAL A 281 18.65 6.12 -23.54
CA VAL A 281 18.87 7.16 -22.53
C VAL A 281 17.63 7.36 -21.66
N LEU A 282 16.44 7.44 -22.27
CA LEU A 282 15.18 7.58 -21.53
C LEU A 282 14.89 6.35 -20.67
N ALA A 283 15.17 5.15 -21.17
CA ALA A 283 15.01 3.91 -20.41
C ALA A 283 15.95 3.86 -19.20
N VAL A 284 17.23 4.20 -19.39
CA VAL A 284 18.23 4.26 -18.31
C VAL A 284 17.85 5.35 -17.30
N ALA A 285 17.43 6.53 -17.76
CA ALA A 285 16.98 7.61 -16.89
C ALA A 285 15.75 7.19 -16.07
N PHE A 286 14.77 6.54 -16.69
CA PHE A 286 13.59 6.02 -15.99
C PHE A 286 13.96 4.95 -14.97
N ALA A 287 14.84 4.01 -15.31
CA ALA A 287 15.29 2.97 -14.38
C ALA A 287 16.06 3.58 -13.20
N ALA A 288 17.00 4.50 -13.46
CA ALA A 288 17.74 5.20 -12.41
C ALA A 288 16.83 6.03 -11.49
N SER A 289 15.88 6.77 -12.08
CA SER A 289 14.86 7.54 -11.35
C SER A 289 14.01 6.63 -10.45
N SER A 290 13.57 5.50 -10.99
CA SER A 290 12.74 4.54 -10.25
C SER A 290 13.50 3.82 -9.14
N LEU A 291 14.76 3.45 -9.40
CA LEU A 291 15.66 2.87 -8.40
C LEU A 291 15.95 3.88 -7.28
N TYR A 292 16.15 5.14 -7.61
CA TYR A 292 16.30 6.21 -6.63
C TYR A 292 15.05 6.32 -5.75
N SER A 293 13.85 6.37 -6.35
CA SER A 293 12.60 6.40 -5.58
C SER A 293 12.37 5.13 -4.74
N THR A 294 12.83 3.98 -5.21
CA THR A 294 12.77 2.72 -4.44
C THR A 294 13.75 2.74 -3.28
N ALA A 295 14.93 3.34 -3.45
CA ALA A 295 15.92 3.50 -2.39
C ALA A 295 15.40 4.44 -1.29
N THR A 296 14.75 5.54 -1.64
CA THR A 296 14.14 6.44 -0.65
C THR A 296 12.96 5.80 0.07
N PHE A 297 12.15 4.99 -0.64
CA PHE A 297 11.13 4.14 -0.01
C PHE A 297 11.76 3.19 1.03
N LEU A 298 12.84 2.50 0.66
CA LEU A 298 13.52 1.55 1.56
C LEU A 298 14.06 2.23 2.81
N THR A 299 14.64 3.43 2.70
CA THR A 299 15.11 4.21 3.84
C THR A 299 13.96 4.55 4.80
N SER A 300 12.81 4.98 4.26
CA SER A 300 11.60 5.27 5.04
C SER A 300 11.01 4.01 5.70
N TRP A 301 11.05 2.88 4.99
CA TRP A 301 10.55 1.59 5.48
C TRP A 301 11.42 0.98 6.60
N ARG A 302 12.74 1.15 6.53
CA ARG A 302 13.70 0.61 7.51
C ARG A 302 13.55 1.20 8.91
N ASN A 303 13.06 2.43 9.02
CA ASN A 303 12.82 3.06 10.31
C ASN A 303 11.60 2.42 11.00
N ASN A 304 11.82 1.33 11.73
CA ASN A 304 10.77 0.52 12.35
C ASN A 304 11.08 0.23 13.84
N PRO A 305 10.36 0.85 14.81
CA PRO A 305 10.60 0.62 16.23
C PRO A 305 10.21 -0.79 16.71
N ALA A 306 9.35 -1.49 15.96
CA ALA A 306 8.83 -2.79 16.36
C ALA A 306 9.90 -3.87 16.49
N GLN A 307 10.96 -3.85 15.67
CA GLN A 307 11.99 -4.90 15.72
C GLN A 307 12.77 -4.85 17.04
N SER A 308 13.28 -3.67 17.42
CA SER A 308 14.00 -3.49 18.67
C SER A 308 13.08 -3.72 19.87
N TYR A 309 11.83 -3.25 19.80
CA TYR A 309 10.83 -3.48 20.84
C TYR A 309 10.62 -4.98 21.10
N LEU A 310 10.36 -5.76 20.05
CA LEU A 310 10.09 -7.19 20.19
C LEU A 310 11.32 -7.98 20.68
N GLN A 311 12.53 -7.60 20.27
CA GLN A 311 13.77 -8.22 20.74
C GLN A 311 14.02 -7.94 22.23
N ASN A 312 13.84 -6.67 22.65
CA ASN A 312 13.97 -6.27 24.04
C ASN A 312 12.90 -6.94 24.90
N ALA A 313 11.64 -6.92 24.45
CA ALA A 313 10.52 -7.48 25.19
C ALA A 313 10.65 -9.00 25.36
N ARG A 314 11.06 -9.72 24.31
CA ARG A 314 11.34 -11.16 24.41
C ARG A 314 12.41 -11.44 25.48
N THR A 315 13.50 -10.68 25.47
CA THR A 315 14.59 -10.86 26.43
C THR A 315 14.14 -10.52 27.85
N ALA A 316 13.41 -9.41 28.01
CA ALA A 316 12.96 -8.93 29.31
C ALA A 316 11.88 -9.84 29.92
N LEU A 317 10.97 -10.38 29.11
CA LEU A 317 9.97 -11.35 29.56
C LEU A 317 10.63 -12.65 30.00
N ALA A 318 11.60 -13.17 29.24
CA ALA A 318 12.34 -14.38 29.62
C ALA A 318 13.13 -14.18 30.93
N GLN A 319 13.75 -13.02 31.11
CA GLN A 319 14.44 -12.68 32.37
C GLN A 319 13.46 -12.56 33.54
N ALA A 320 12.31 -11.92 33.33
CA ALA A 320 11.28 -11.79 34.35
C ALA A 320 10.77 -13.16 34.81
N HIS A 321 10.49 -14.05 33.86
CA HIS A 321 10.07 -15.43 34.12
C HIS A 321 11.14 -16.21 34.91
N ALA A 322 12.42 -16.06 34.57
CA ALA A 322 13.50 -16.71 35.30
C ALA A 322 13.72 -16.15 36.71
N SER A 323 13.35 -14.89 36.95
CA SER A 323 13.59 -14.20 38.23
C SER A 323 12.45 -14.33 39.25
N SER A 324 11.20 -14.49 38.79
CA SER A 324 10.02 -14.47 39.66
C SER A 324 8.83 -15.17 39.01
N ASP A 325 8.08 -15.93 39.82
CA ASP A 325 6.83 -16.57 39.43
C ASP A 325 5.62 -15.60 39.46
N ALA A 326 5.82 -14.34 39.87
CA ALA A 326 4.74 -13.36 39.92
C ALA A 326 4.18 -13.10 38.51
N PRO A 327 2.85 -13.14 38.31
CA PRO A 327 2.26 -12.84 37.00
C PRO A 327 2.42 -11.35 36.66
N MET A 328 2.23 -11.00 35.40
CA MET A 328 2.17 -9.61 34.93
C MET A 328 0.74 -9.18 34.66
N LEU A 329 0.46 -7.89 34.81
CA LEU A 329 -0.81 -7.32 34.37
C LEU A 329 -0.86 -7.29 32.84
N ASP A 330 -1.98 -7.68 32.28
CA ASP A 330 -2.19 -7.59 30.85
C ASP A 330 -2.44 -6.15 30.42
N GLN A 331 -1.50 -5.63 29.64
CA GLN A 331 -1.42 -4.23 29.27
C GLN A 331 -1.25 -4.08 27.77
N GLU A 332 -1.71 -2.96 27.26
CA GLU A 332 -1.46 -2.60 25.86
C GLU A 332 0.04 -2.40 25.65
N VAL A 333 0.53 -2.92 24.53
CA VAL A 333 1.90 -2.67 24.08
C VAL A 333 2.01 -1.24 23.54
N ASP A 334 3.24 -0.80 23.28
CA ASP A 334 3.45 0.56 22.80
C ASP A 334 2.62 0.84 21.51
N PRO A 335 1.86 1.95 21.44
CA PRO A 335 1.02 2.26 20.28
C PRO A 335 1.78 2.46 18.95
N LEU A 336 3.09 2.73 18.99
CA LEU A 336 3.96 2.79 17.80
C LEU A 336 4.32 1.39 17.28
N VAL A 337 4.09 0.35 18.07
CA VAL A 337 4.23 -1.07 17.68
C VAL A 337 2.90 -1.60 17.19
N LEU A 338 1.86 -1.55 18.03
CA LEU A 338 0.52 -2.02 17.68
C LEU A 338 -0.55 -1.11 18.28
N GLN A 339 -1.32 -0.47 17.41
CA GLN A 339 -2.33 0.51 17.82
C GLN A 339 -3.53 -0.16 18.48
N ARG A 340 -4.19 0.56 19.39
CA ARG A 340 -5.42 0.15 20.10
C ARG A 340 -6.57 -0.28 19.19
N VAL A 341 -6.57 0.13 17.92
CA VAL A 341 -7.57 -0.33 16.93
C VAL A 341 -7.52 -1.85 16.73
N ALA A 342 -6.38 -2.48 17.01
CA ALA A 342 -6.16 -3.92 16.92
C ALA A 342 -6.60 -4.68 18.18
N TRP A 343 -7.22 -4.03 19.17
CA TRP A 343 -7.71 -4.70 20.37
C TRP A 343 -8.58 -5.93 20.04
N PRO A 344 -8.37 -7.10 20.68
CA PRO A 344 -7.47 -7.34 21.83
C PRO A 344 -6.01 -7.70 21.45
N GLU A 345 -5.66 -7.78 20.17
CA GLU A 345 -4.32 -8.23 19.73
C GLU A 345 -3.17 -7.29 20.13
N ASN A 346 -3.47 -6.04 20.53
CA ASN A 346 -2.47 -5.11 21.06
C ASN A 346 -2.12 -5.34 22.55
N LEU A 347 -2.68 -6.38 23.18
CA LEU A 347 -2.30 -6.78 24.52
C LEU A 347 -0.98 -7.55 24.54
N ALA A 348 -0.17 -7.36 25.57
CA ALA A 348 1.07 -8.10 25.77
C ALA A 348 0.80 -9.62 25.87
N SER A 349 -0.31 -10.03 26.49
CA SER A 349 -0.69 -11.44 26.58
C SER A 349 -0.94 -12.08 25.21
N HIS A 350 -1.57 -11.34 24.29
CA HIS A 350 -1.87 -11.76 22.91
C HIS A 350 -0.63 -11.71 22.02
N MET A 351 0.08 -10.58 22.02
CA MET A 351 1.23 -10.38 21.13
C MET A 351 2.38 -11.36 21.42
N PHE A 352 2.58 -11.72 22.69
CA PHE A 352 3.61 -12.67 23.10
C PHE A 352 3.03 -14.05 23.44
N ALA A 353 1.81 -14.38 22.99
CA ALA A 353 1.13 -15.63 23.33
C ALA A 353 1.93 -16.90 23.00
N LEU A 354 2.75 -16.85 21.94
CA LEU A 354 3.56 -17.96 21.44
C LEU A 354 4.95 -18.06 22.08
N LEU A 355 5.29 -17.19 23.04
CA LEU A 355 6.53 -17.34 23.81
C LEU A 355 6.27 -18.21 25.02
N ASP A 356 7.06 -19.28 25.16
CA ASP A 356 7.04 -20.16 26.34
C ASP A 356 7.73 -19.49 27.54
N ASP A 357 8.87 -18.85 27.30
CA ASP A 357 9.67 -18.17 28.33
C ASP A 357 9.13 -16.76 28.65
N ARG A 358 7.95 -16.69 29.27
CA ARG A 358 7.36 -15.41 29.73
C ARG A 358 6.52 -15.60 31.00
N PRO A 359 6.31 -14.53 31.80
CA PRO A 359 5.39 -14.58 32.93
C PRO A 359 3.94 -14.82 32.47
N GLU A 360 3.13 -15.45 33.33
CA GLU A 360 1.69 -15.51 33.13
C GLU A 360 1.05 -14.12 33.22
N PHE A 361 -0.06 -13.92 32.52
CA PHE A 361 -0.81 -12.66 32.56
C PHE A 361 -2.08 -12.82 33.42
N SER A 362 -2.24 -11.96 34.41
CA SER A 362 -3.33 -12.04 35.40
C SER A 362 -3.92 -10.66 35.69
N PRO A 363 -5.21 -10.56 36.10
CA PRO A 363 -5.82 -9.30 36.54
C PRO A 363 -5.16 -8.68 37.78
N ALA A 364 -4.36 -9.45 38.53
CA ALA A 364 -3.68 -8.99 39.73
C ALA A 364 -2.26 -9.57 39.80
N THR A 365 -1.34 -8.80 40.40
CA THR A 365 0.05 -9.20 40.63
C THR A 365 0.58 -8.62 41.94
N THR A 366 1.56 -9.29 42.53
CA THR A 366 2.36 -8.79 43.66
C THR A 366 3.54 -7.92 43.21
N GLU A 367 3.93 -8.01 41.94
CA GLU A 367 5.06 -7.26 41.36
C GLU A 367 4.59 -6.41 40.17
N LEU A 368 4.48 -5.11 40.39
CA LEU A 368 4.04 -4.17 39.37
C LEU A 368 5.16 -3.89 38.36
N ARG A 369 5.00 -4.45 37.15
CA ARG A 369 5.95 -4.34 36.05
C ARG A 369 5.21 -4.04 34.75
N MET A 370 5.81 -3.27 33.85
CA MET A 370 5.25 -2.95 32.54
C MET A 370 6.35 -2.88 31.47
N LEU A 371 5.98 -3.08 30.21
CA LEU A 371 6.87 -2.83 29.09
C LEU A 371 6.86 -1.33 28.76
N ASP A 372 8.04 -0.71 28.67
CA ASP A 372 8.19 0.67 28.19
C ASP A 372 8.13 0.75 26.65
N ALA A 373 8.29 1.96 26.09
CA ALA A 373 8.24 2.22 24.66
C ALA A 373 9.37 1.52 23.86
N GLU A 374 10.45 1.16 24.54
CA GLU A 374 11.59 0.42 23.99
C GLU A 374 11.45 -1.10 24.15
N GLY A 375 10.38 -1.56 24.79
CA GLY A 375 10.12 -2.98 25.07
C GLY A 375 10.95 -3.52 26.23
N ARG A 376 11.47 -2.68 27.11
CA ARG A 376 12.15 -3.11 28.33
C ARG A 376 11.14 -3.22 29.46
N LEU A 377 11.40 -4.15 30.38
CA LEU A 377 10.59 -4.29 31.57
C LEU A 377 11.03 -3.25 32.61
N VAL A 378 10.10 -2.41 33.04
CA VAL A 378 10.30 -1.39 34.06
C VAL A 378 9.33 -1.59 35.20
N GLU A 379 9.71 -1.13 36.40
CA GLU A 379 8.80 -1.08 37.54
C GLU A 379 7.65 -0.11 37.23
N ALA A 380 6.42 -0.59 37.43
CA ALA A 380 5.23 0.19 37.18
C ALA A 380 4.77 0.88 38.47
N ASN A 381 4.45 2.17 38.36
CA ASN A 381 3.91 2.96 39.47
C ASN A 381 2.40 3.16 39.31
N VAL A 382 1.67 3.12 40.42
CA VAL A 382 0.24 3.46 40.43
C VAL A 382 0.09 4.96 40.61
N SER A 383 -0.22 5.68 39.53
CA SER A 383 -0.62 7.08 39.63
C SER A 383 -2.10 7.17 39.95
N CYS A 384 -2.46 7.69 41.13
CA CYS A 384 -3.84 8.02 41.45
C CYS A 384 -4.20 9.35 40.78
N ALA A 385 -5.08 9.33 39.78
CA ALA A 385 -5.67 10.57 39.27
C ALA A 385 -6.81 11.00 40.20
N PRO A 386 -6.87 12.28 40.62
CA PRO A 386 -7.98 12.77 41.43
C PRO A 386 -9.30 12.63 40.68
N PHE A 387 -10.32 12.18 41.41
CA PHE A 387 -11.67 11.97 40.92
C PHE A 387 -12.26 13.28 40.37
N ASP A 388 -12.53 13.31 39.07
CA ASP A 388 -13.32 14.37 38.43
C ASP A 388 -14.78 13.89 38.28
N PRO A 389 -15.72 14.34 39.13
CA PRO A 389 -17.12 13.93 39.08
C PRO A 389 -17.82 14.24 37.74
N ALA A 390 -17.23 15.08 36.87
CA ALA A 390 -17.78 15.39 35.55
C ALA A 390 -17.50 14.29 34.49
N ARG A 391 -16.54 13.38 34.71
CA ARG A 391 -16.15 12.31 33.76
C ARG A 391 -16.76 10.94 34.13
N ARG A 392 -18.07 10.86 34.28
CA ARG A 392 -18.79 9.62 34.69
C ARG A 392 -18.84 8.49 33.65
N ARG A 393 -18.25 8.62 32.46
CA ARG A 393 -18.48 7.65 31.36
C ARG A 393 -17.32 6.71 31.02
N SER A 394 -16.14 6.88 31.61
CA SER A 394 -15.00 6.02 31.32
C SER A 394 -14.68 5.09 32.48
N ALA A 395 -15.00 3.81 32.31
CA ALA A 395 -14.59 2.73 33.21
C ALA A 395 -13.06 2.58 33.15
N GLY A 396 -12.37 3.17 34.13
CA GLY A 396 -10.98 2.89 34.47
C GLY A 396 -10.92 2.20 35.83
N ILE A 397 -9.85 1.45 36.09
CA ILE A 397 -9.62 0.77 37.37
C ILE A 397 -9.32 1.83 38.44
N TRP A 398 -9.97 1.71 39.60
CA TRP A 398 -9.97 2.72 40.67
C TRP A 398 -9.11 2.28 41.86
N CYS A 399 -8.25 3.17 42.36
CA CYS A 399 -7.64 3.06 43.70
C CYS A 399 -8.11 4.23 44.56
N ASN A 400 -8.62 3.93 45.76
CA ASN A 400 -9.06 4.93 46.73
C ASN A 400 -7.84 5.40 47.55
N PRO A 401 -7.46 6.68 47.54
CA PRO A 401 -6.37 7.15 48.37
C PRO A 401 -6.93 7.51 49.75
N THR A 402 -6.76 6.64 50.74
CA THR A 402 -6.51 7.03 52.14
C THR A 402 -6.26 5.79 53.00
N SER A 403 -5.04 5.76 53.56
CA SER A 403 -4.64 5.21 54.87
C SER A 403 -5.60 4.30 55.64
N GLY A 404 -5.08 3.15 56.09
CA GLY A 404 -5.34 2.57 57.42
C GLY A 404 -6.80 2.39 57.86
N ALA A 405 -7.15 1.13 58.12
CA ALA A 405 -8.36 0.62 58.75
C ALA A 405 -9.48 0.13 57.81
N ALA A 406 -9.78 -1.14 58.02
CA ALA A 406 -10.85 -1.98 57.49
C ALA A 406 -12.16 -1.27 57.06
N ALA A 407 -12.66 -1.65 55.89
CA ALA A 407 -14.06 -2.07 55.71
C ALA A 407 -14.25 -2.77 54.36
N ALA A 408 -14.83 -3.97 54.42
CA ALA A 408 -15.26 -4.76 53.27
C ALA A 408 -16.47 -4.12 52.57
N GLY A 409 -16.57 -4.27 51.24
CA GLY A 409 -17.76 -3.94 50.48
C GLY A 409 -17.64 -4.32 49.00
N ARG A 410 -18.32 -5.39 48.60
CA ARG A 410 -18.46 -5.84 47.20
C ARG A 410 -19.21 -4.80 46.37
N ALA A 411 -18.82 -4.59 45.12
CA ALA A 411 -19.75 -4.27 44.05
C ALA A 411 -19.17 -4.63 42.67
N ALA A 412 -19.84 -5.56 42.00
CA ALA A 412 -19.71 -5.83 40.58
C ALA A 412 -20.51 -4.81 39.77
N ALA A 413 -19.98 -4.33 38.65
CA ALA A 413 -20.75 -3.90 37.49
C ALA A 413 -19.83 -3.68 36.27
N ALA A 414 -19.89 -4.60 35.32
CA ALA A 414 -19.35 -4.43 33.98
C ALA A 414 -20.24 -3.46 33.18
N GLY A 415 -19.63 -2.48 32.52
CA GLY A 415 -20.32 -1.51 31.65
C GLY A 415 -19.50 -1.17 30.41
N ARG A 416 -20.06 -1.46 29.23
CA ARG A 416 -19.51 -1.21 27.90
C ARG A 416 -19.21 0.28 27.67
N LEU A 417 -17.99 0.60 27.25
CA LEU A 417 -17.54 1.93 26.85
C LEU A 417 -17.93 2.23 25.38
N ASP A 418 -18.51 3.42 25.14
CA ASP A 418 -18.93 3.89 23.81
C ASP A 418 -17.76 4.49 23.01
N ARG A 419 -17.76 4.24 21.70
CA ARG A 419 -16.63 4.36 20.75
C ARG A 419 -16.17 5.81 20.48
N ARG A 420 -16.92 6.81 20.92
CA ARG A 420 -16.73 8.23 20.55
C ARG A 420 -15.81 9.01 21.48
N ASP A 421 -15.82 8.69 22.78
CA ASP A 421 -15.04 9.44 23.78
C ASP A 421 -13.54 9.06 23.78
N GLN A 422 -13.18 7.94 23.16
CA GLN A 422 -11.79 7.47 23.06
C GLN A 422 -11.00 8.10 21.90
N LEU A 423 -11.68 8.54 20.84
CA LEU A 423 -11.04 9.10 19.64
C LEU A 423 -10.51 10.53 19.85
N SER A 424 -11.19 11.34 20.67
CA SER A 424 -10.81 12.72 20.96
C SER A 424 -9.50 12.82 21.74
N GLY A 425 -9.29 11.95 22.74
CA GLY A 425 -8.03 11.89 23.50
C GLY A 425 -6.84 11.32 22.69
N GLN A 426 -7.10 10.66 21.57
CA GLN A 426 -6.09 10.14 20.65
C GLN A 426 -5.62 11.22 19.68
N GLN A 427 -6.54 12.02 19.14
CA GLN A 427 -6.22 13.13 18.24
C GLN A 427 -5.30 14.13 18.94
N GLN A 428 -5.59 14.47 20.19
CA GLN A 428 -4.83 15.44 20.95
C GLN A 428 -3.38 14.98 21.25
N ARG A 429 -3.17 13.68 21.52
CA ARG A 429 -1.83 13.11 21.72
C ARG A 429 -1.04 12.98 20.42
N ILE A 430 -1.71 12.75 19.30
CA ILE A 430 -1.09 12.75 17.98
C ILE A 430 -0.68 14.18 17.59
N ASP A 431 -1.54 15.16 17.83
CA ASP A 431 -1.26 16.58 17.54
C ASP A 431 -0.07 17.08 18.38
N ASP A 432 0.03 16.68 19.66
CA ASP A 432 1.17 17.00 20.52
C ASP A 432 2.47 16.35 20.04
N ALA A 433 2.42 15.08 19.58
CA ALA A 433 3.58 14.39 19.01
C ALA A 433 4.05 15.02 17.68
N VAL A 434 3.10 15.47 16.84
CA VAL A 434 3.36 16.19 15.59
C VAL A 434 4.02 17.55 15.87
N ALA A 435 3.57 18.27 16.91
CA ALA A 435 4.16 19.55 17.29
C ALA A 435 5.60 19.43 17.81
N VAL A 436 5.93 18.34 18.51
CA VAL A 436 7.30 18.06 19.00
C VAL A 436 8.24 17.66 17.86
N ALA A 437 7.75 16.88 16.89
CA ALA A 437 8.53 16.51 15.70
C ALA A 437 8.82 17.72 14.78
N GLY A 438 7.85 18.64 14.63
CA GLY A 438 8.01 19.85 13.81
C GLY A 438 9.08 20.82 14.31
N ARG A 439 9.30 20.91 15.63
CA ARG A 439 10.34 21.81 16.21
C ARG A 439 11.76 21.29 16.04
N ARG A 440 11.98 19.99 15.84
CA ARG A 440 13.33 19.43 15.58
C ARG A 440 13.79 19.62 14.12
N GLY A 441 12.89 20.00 13.20
CA GLY A 441 13.21 20.24 11.79
C GLY A 441 13.56 21.69 11.42
N GLN A 442 13.35 22.67 12.31
CA GLN A 442 13.62 24.09 12.06
C GLN A 442 14.61 24.63 13.11
N GLY A 443 15.90 24.37 12.94
CA GLY A 443 16.90 24.81 13.91
C GLY A 443 18.35 24.50 13.54
N ALA A 444 18.79 24.87 12.34
CA ALA A 444 20.21 24.91 12.01
C ALA A 444 20.49 26.09 11.06
N GLY A 445 20.69 27.28 11.63
CA GLY A 445 21.28 28.43 10.93
C GLY A 445 22.81 28.35 10.94
N PRO A 446 23.52 28.98 9.98
CA PRO A 446 24.97 28.84 9.83
C PRO A 446 25.73 29.52 10.98
N PRO A 447 26.95 29.06 11.33
CA PRO A 447 27.69 29.58 12.47
C PRO A 447 28.24 30.99 12.18
N ARG A 448 28.04 31.91 13.13
CA ARG A 448 28.70 33.23 13.14
C ARG A 448 30.08 33.16 13.82
N PRO A 449 31.03 34.03 13.46
CA PRO A 449 32.43 33.94 13.87
C PRO A 449 32.68 34.48 15.29
N GLN A 450 33.66 33.89 15.98
CA GLN A 450 34.12 34.30 17.32
C GLN A 450 34.85 35.66 17.28
N PRO A 451 34.66 36.54 18.28
CA PRO A 451 35.51 37.71 18.47
C PRO A 451 36.77 37.36 19.29
N GLY A 452 37.90 37.92 18.85
CA GLY A 452 39.24 37.45 19.21
C GLY A 452 39.81 37.95 20.54
N VAL A 453 40.95 37.33 20.90
CA VAL A 453 41.90 37.81 21.89
C VAL A 453 43.32 37.76 21.29
N ARG A 454 43.87 38.96 21.11
CA ARG A 454 45.27 39.43 21.08
C ARG A 454 46.35 38.67 20.29
N ALA A 455 46.93 39.42 19.35
CA ALA A 455 48.26 39.21 18.80
C ALA A 455 49.36 39.71 19.75
N THR A 456 50.46 38.95 19.87
CA THR A 456 51.83 39.48 20.07
C THR A 456 52.87 38.47 19.56
N ALA A 457 53.46 38.81 18.40
CA ALA A 457 54.87 38.70 17.98
C ALA A 457 55.76 37.52 18.46
N ARG A 458 56.37 36.78 17.52
CA ARG A 458 57.73 37.06 16.98
C ARG A 458 58.19 36.01 15.95
N ARG A 459 58.90 36.54 14.94
CA ARG A 459 59.73 35.91 13.91
C ARG A 459 60.57 34.72 14.40
N ARG A 460 60.64 33.63 13.65
CA ARG A 460 61.58 33.41 12.53
C ARG A 460 61.07 32.29 11.65
#